data_AF-A0A127SPG5-F1
#
_entry.id   AF-A0A127SPG5-F1
#
_cell.length_a   1.000
_cell.length_b   1.000
_cell.length_c   1.000
_cell.angle_alpha   90.00
_cell.angle_beta   90.00
_cell.angle_gamma   90.00
#
_symmetry.space_group_name_H-M   'P 1'
#
loop_
_entity.id
_entity.type
_entity.pdbx_description
1 polymer ?
#
loop_
_entity_poly.entity_id
_entity_poly.type
_entity_poly.pdbx_seq_one_letter_code
_entity_poly.pdbx_strand_id
1 'polypeptide(L)'
;MKLNADVVIVGSGVAGLFSALNLPEEQEIILITKSDLESSDSFLAQGGICVLRDEKDYDSYFEDTMKAGHYENRKESVDIMIRNSRDIINDLVKYGVEFEKKDGKFAYTREGAHSRPRILFHEDVTGKEITSKLLAQVKKLENVKIYEYTKMTDVIIENGKCVGIKAENENGTYEI
;
A
#
# COMPACT_ATOMS: atom_id res chain seq x y z
N MET A 1 21.68 14.93 -12.44
CA MET A 1 20.83 16.11 -12.14
C MET A 1 20.44 16.05 -10.68
N LYS A 2 20.12 17.18 -10.04
CA LYS A 2 19.67 17.19 -8.64
C LYS A 2 18.20 17.59 -8.57
N LEU A 3 17.39 16.78 -7.90
CA LEU A 3 16.02 17.10 -7.50
C LEU A 3 16.01 17.30 -5.98
N ASN A 4 15.03 18.03 -5.46
CA ASN A 4 14.84 18.16 -4.01
C ASN A 4 13.37 17.83 -3.70
N ALA A 5 13.17 17.20 -2.55
CA ALA A 5 11.86 16.88 -1.97
C ALA A 5 12.02 16.73 -0.45
N ASP A 6 10.93 16.86 0.29
CA ASP A 6 10.89 16.52 1.71
C ASP A 6 10.84 14.99 1.90
N VAL A 7 10.17 14.28 0.98
CA VAL A 7 10.04 12.83 1.00
C VAL A 7 10.23 12.24 -0.40
N VAL A 8 10.99 11.14 -0.48
CA VAL A 8 11.08 10.32 -1.68
C VAL A 8 10.41 8.96 -1.44
N ILE A 9 9.47 8.58 -2.31
CA ILE A 9 8.78 7.29 -2.30
C ILE A 9 9.29 6.47 -3.48
N VAL A 10 9.85 5.30 -3.19
CA VAL A 10 10.36 4.37 -4.22
C VAL A 10 9.36 3.24 -4.41
N GLY A 11 8.59 3.33 -5.50
CA GLY A 11 7.60 2.34 -5.91
C GLY A 11 6.17 2.89 -5.92
N SER A 12 5.42 2.57 -6.97
CA SER A 12 4.02 2.96 -7.18
C SER A 12 3.00 1.88 -6.85
N GLY A 13 3.37 0.87 -6.03
CA GLY A 13 2.42 -0.12 -5.52
C GLY A 13 1.50 0.46 -4.44
N VAL A 14 0.59 -0.37 -3.91
CA VAL A 14 -0.42 0.05 -2.91
C VAL A 14 0.21 0.78 -1.70
N ALA A 15 1.35 0.30 -1.20
CA ALA A 15 2.04 0.92 -0.06
C ALA A 15 2.57 2.32 -0.37
N GLY A 16 3.17 2.52 -1.55
CA GLY A 16 3.72 3.82 -1.96
C GLY A 16 2.62 4.85 -2.20
N LEU A 17 1.55 4.44 -2.91
CA LEU A 17 0.40 5.30 -3.18
C LEU A 17 -0.36 5.66 -1.89
N PHE A 18 -0.60 4.68 -1.02
CA PHE A 18 -1.27 4.93 0.26
C PHE A 18 -0.41 5.81 1.19
N SER A 19 0.92 5.66 1.16
CA SER A 19 1.83 6.55 1.89
C SER A 19 1.73 7.98 1.37
N ALA A 20 1.75 8.19 0.04
CA ALA A 20 1.63 9.52 -0.55
C ALA A 20 0.32 10.24 -0.15
N LEU A 21 -0.79 9.50 -0.03
CA LEU A 21 -2.09 10.04 0.38
C LEU A 21 -2.19 10.39 1.88
N ASN A 22 -1.28 9.88 2.70
CA ASN A 22 -1.27 10.07 4.16
C ASN A 22 -0.14 10.97 4.66
N LEU A 23 0.75 11.43 3.77
CA LEU A 23 1.74 12.44 4.10
C LEU A 23 1.11 13.84 4.09
N PRO A 24 1.60 14.78 4.91
CA PRO A 24 1.10 16.15 4.95
C PRO A 24 1.12 16.83 3.58
N GLU A 25 0.09 17.63 3.29
CA GLU A 25 -0.05 18.36 2.01
C GLU A 25 1.06 19.41 1.81
N GLU A 26 1.70 19.87 2.89
CA GLU A 26 2.79 20.84 2.85
C GLU A 26 4.15 20.23 2.46
N GLN A 27 4.29 18.90 2.47
CA GLN A 27 5.54 18.23 2.10
C GLN A 27 5.62 18.01 0.59
N GLU A 28 6.74 18.41 -0.02
CA GLU A 28 7.03 18.07 -1.41
C GLU A 28 7.44 16.60 -1.51
N ILE A 29 6.70 15.82 -2.30
CA ILE A 29 6.90 14.38 -2.44
C ILE A 29 7.35 14.07 -3.87
N ILE A 30 8.45 13.32 -4.00
CA ILE A 30 8.82 12.69 -5.27
C ILE A 30 8.53 11.20 -5.17
N LEU A 31 7.65 10.70 -6.05
CA LEU A 31 7.37 9.28 -6.21
C LEU A 31 8.04 8.79 -7.49
N ILE A 32 8.92 7.79 -7.38
CA ILE A 32 9.54 7.16 -8.55
C ILE A 32 9.05 5.73 -8.72
N THR A 33 8.96 5.26 -9.96
CA THR A 33 8.70 3.85 -10.27
C THR A 33 9.50 3.41 -11.49
N LYS A 34 10.01 2.18 -11.46
CA LYS A 34 10.92 1.64 -12.49
C LYS A 34 10.23 1.31 -13.83
N SER A 35 8.90 1.32 -13.85
CA SER A 35 8.05 0.94 -14.99
C SER A 35 6.93 1.99 -15.15
N ASP A 36 5.89 1.69 -15.92
CA ASP A 36 4.66 2.49 -15.84
C ASP A 36 3.95 2.31 -14.49
N LEU A 37 2.99 3.18 -14.20
CA LEU A 37 2.27 3.23 -12.92
C LEU A 37 1.36 2.04 -12.65
N GLU A 38 0.96 1.29 -13.67
CA GLU A 38 0.03 0.16 -13.55
C GLU A 38 0.75 -1.19 -13.50
N SER A 39 2.03 -1.23 -13.89
CA SER A 39 2.90 -2.39 -13.82
C SER A 39 3.44 -2.63 -12.39
N SER A 40 2.60 -3.21 -11.51
CA SER A 40 3.02 -3.67 -10.19
C SER A 40 2.29 -4.93 -9.70
N ASP A 41 2.89 -5.68 -8.79
CA ASP A 41 2.25 -6.86 -8.18
C ASP A 41 0.97 -6.51 -7.42
N SER A 42 0.87 -5.27 -6.90
CA SER A 42 -0.37 -4.78 -6.28
C SER A 42 -1.54 -4.74 -7.27
N PHE A 43 -1.30 -4.41 -8.55
CA PHE A 43 -2.34 -4.45 -9.59
C PHE A 43 -2.79 -5.88 -9.93
N LEU A 44 -1.91 -6.86 -9.74
CA LEU A 44 -2.17 -8.26 -10.08
C LEU A 44 -2.84 -9.06 -8.95
N ALA A 45 -2.97 -8.48 -7.74
CA ALA A 45 -3.60 -9.17 -6.62
C ALA A 45 -5.09 -9.43 -6.88
N GLN A 46 -5.55 -10.64 -6.53
CA GLN A 46 -6.91 -11.11 -6.84
C GLN A 46 -7.76 -11.26 -5.57
N GLY A 47 -7.33 -12.16 -4.69
CA GLY A 47 -8.12 -12.73 -3.58
C GLY A 47 -8.73 -11.75 -2.60
N GLY A 48 -8.05 -10.64 -2.34
CA GLY A 48 -8.59 -9.52 -1.59
C GLY A 48 -7.72 -9.03 -0.45
N ILE A 49 -8.34 -8.36 0.51
CA ILE A 49 -7.70 -7.76 1.69
C ILE A 49 -8.40 -8.24 2.97
N CYS A 50 -7.60 -8.76 3.91
CA CYS A 50 -8.12 -9.19 5.21
C CYS A 50 -8.50 -7.98 6.07
N VAL A 51 -9.63 -8.07 6.79
CA VAL A 51 -10.07 -7.03 7.72
C VAL A 51 -10.65 -7.65 8.99
N LEU A 52 -10.41 -7.00 10.13
CA LEU A 52 -11.06 -7.32 11.39
C LEU A 52 -12.57 -7.07 11.27
N ARG A 53 -13.36 -8.14 11.38
CA ARG A 53 -14.82 -8.03 11.22
C ARG A 53 -15.47 -7.27 12.38
N ASP A 54 -15.12 -7.66 13.59
CA ASP A 54 -15.59 -7.12 14.85
C ASP A 54 -14.60 -7.53 15.97
N GLU A 55 -14.78 -7.01 17.19
CA GLU A 55 -13.90 -7.34 18.32
C GLU A 55 -13.82 -8.84 18.64
N LYS A 56 -14.86 -9.63 18.34
CA LYS A 56 -14.88 -11.07 18.58
C LYS A 56 -14.13 -11.86 17.50
N ASP A 57 -13.67 -11.20 16.44
CA ASP A 57 -12.81 -11.80 15.41
C ASP A 57 -11.33 -11.70 15.78
N TYR A 58 -10.95 -10.74 16.62
CA TYR A 58 -9.57 -10.42 16.92
C TYR A 58 -8.74 -11.64 17.33
N ASP A 59 -9.17 -12.38 18.35
CA ASP A 59 -8.40 -13.52 18.88
C ASP A 59 -8.13 -14.57 17.79
N SER A 60 -9.15 -14.89 17.00
CA SER A 60 -9.01 -15.85 15.91
C SER A 60 -8.17 -15.32 14.76
N TYR A 61 -8.24 -14.02 14.47
CA TYR A 61 -7.41 -13.43 13.43
C TYR A 61 -5.94 -13.37 13.86
N PHE A 62 -5.68 -12.95 15.09
CA PHE A 62 -4.35 -12.93 15.65
C PHE A 62 -3.74 -14.34 15.62
N GLU A 63 -4.46 -15.34 16.12
CA GLU A 63 -3.97 -16.72 16.14
C GLU A 63 -3.78 -17.31 14.73
N ASP A 64 -4.71 -17.08 13.79
CA ASP A 64 -4.56 -17.52 12.40
C ASP A 64 -3.27 -16.94 11.78
N THR A 65 -3.00 -15.65 12.01
CA THR A 65 -1.80 -14.97 11.48
C THR A 65 -0.52 -15.48 12.15
N MET A 66 -0.51 -15.59 13.48
CA MET A 66 0.65 -16.09 14.22
C MET A 66 0.98 -17.53 13.82
N LYS A 67 -0.03 -18.39 13.73
CA LYS A 67 0.14 -19.80 13.35
C LYS A 67 0.64 -19.93 11.90
N ALA A 68 0.09 -19.15 10.97
CA ALA A 68 0.54 -19.15 9.57
C ALA A 68 1.99 -18.71 9.41
N GLY A 69 2.47 -17.78 10.24
CA GLY A 69 3.87 -17.37 10.29
C GLY A 69 4.73 -18.21 11.24
N HIS A 70 4.28 -19.41 11.63
CA HIS A 70 5.01 -20.32 12.52
C HIS A 70 5.41 -19.70 13.87
N TYR A 71 4.67 -18.70 14.32
CA TYR A 71 4.93 -17.88 15.50
C TYR A 71 6.27 -17.12 15.47
N GLU A 72 6.90 -16.97 14.30
CA GLU A 72 8.08 -16.14 14.09
C GLU A 72 7.71 -14.65 13.85
N ASN A 73 6.41 -14.36 13.74
CA ASN A 73 5.93 -13.00 13.63
C ASN A 73 6.25 -12.19 14.89
N ARG A 74 6.52 -10.91 14.68
CA ARG A 74 6.51 -9.93 15.76
C ARG A 74 5.06 -9.64 16.18
N LYS A 75 4.71 -10.02 17.41
CA LYS A 75 3.34 -9.91 17.95
C LYS A 75 2.78 -8.49 17.88
N GLU A 76 3.60 -7.48 18.18
CA GLU A 76 3.13 -6.09 18.17
C GLU A 76 2.79 -5.63 16.74
N SER A 77 3.52 -6.08 15.73
CA SER A 77 3.23 -5.76 14.33
C SER A 77 1.92 -6.40 13.87
N VAL A 78 1.65 -7.65 14.28
CA VAL A 78 0.39 -8.34 13.98
C VAL A 78 -0.80 -7.65 14.66
N ASP A 79 -0.64 -7.27 15.93
CA ASP A 79 -1.67 -6.54 16.67
C ASP A 79 -2.03 -5.21 15.99
N ILE A 80 -1.02 -4.40 15.66
CA ILE A 80 -1.20 -3.13 14.95
C ILE A 80 -1.91 -3.36 13.61
N MET A 81 -1.45 -4.32 12.81
CA MET A 81 -2.05 -4.62 11.51
C MET A 81 -3.54 -4.96 11.63
N ILE A 82 -3.90 -5.83 12.58
CA ILE A 82 -5.28 -6.29 12.75
C ILE A 82 -6.17 -5.16 13.26
N ARG A 83 -5.74 -4.43 14.30
CA ARG A 83 -6.55 -3.37 14.92
C ARG A 83 -6.81 -2.20 13.98
N ASN A 84 -5.83 -1.81 13.16
CA ASN A 84 -5.99 -0.71 12.21
C ASN A 84 -6.74 -1.10 10.93
N SER A 85 -6.90 -2.41 10.66
CA SER A 85 -7.46 -2.88 9.37
C SER A 85 -8.81 -2.28 9.03
N ARG A 86 -9.70 -2.06 10.01
CA ARG A 86 -11.04 -1.51 9.76
C ARG A 86 -10.98 -0.05 9.29
N ASP A 87 -10.13 0.76 9.90
CA ASP A 87 -9.98 2.17 9.54
C ASP A 87 -9.36 2.30 8.15
N ILE A 88 -8.38 1.46 7.84
CA ILE A 88 -7.81 1.37 6.48
C ILE A 88 -8.89 1.03 5.44
N ILE A 89 -9.79 0.09 5.71
CA ILE A 89 -10.90 -0.20 4.80
C ILE A 89 -11.81 1.02 4.61
N ASN A 90 -12.08 1.78 5.67
CA ASN A 90 -12.89 2.99 5.57
C ASN A 90 -12.20 4.05 4.69
N ASP A 91 -10.89 4.22 4.83
CA ASP A 91 -10.10 5.12 3.98
C ASP A 91 -10.13 4.68 2.51
N LEU A 92 -9.94 3.38 2.24
CA LEU A 92 -10.03 2.85 0.88
C LEU A 92 -11.40 3.15 0.25
N VAL A 93 -12.49 2.92 0.99
CA VAL A 93 -13.85 3.25 0.52
C VAL A 93 -14.01 4.75 0.28
N LYS A 94 -13.45 5.60 1.14
CA LYS A 94 -13.45 7.06 0.96
C LYS A 94 -12.69 7.49 -0.31
N TYR A 95 -11.62 6.77 -0.66
CA TYR A 95 -10.88 6.99 -1.91
C TYR A 95 -11.58 6.42 -3.15
N GLY A 96 -12.72 5.76 -2.97
CA GLY A 96 -13.58 5.26 -4.05
C GLY A 96 -13.34 3.80 -4.41
N VAL A 97 -12.69 3.03 -3.53
CA VAL A 97 -12.58 1.57 -3.67
C VAL A 97 -13.93 0.93 -3.40
N GLU A 98 -14.37 0.10 -4.33
CA GLU A 98 -15.61 -0.65 -4.22
C GLU A 98 -15.32 -2.09 -3.80
N PHE A 99 -15.85 -2.52 -2.67
CA PHE A 99 -15.84 -3.93 -2.26
C PHE A 99 -17.22 -4.55 -2.47
N GLU A 100 -17.23 -5.86 -2.73
CA GLU A 100 -18.45 -6.63 -2.89
C GLU A 100 -19.39 -6.51 -1.70
N LYS A 101 -20.69 -6.40 -1.99
CA LYS A 101 -21.74 -6.26 -0.98
C LYS A 101 -22.86 -7.26 -1.22
N LYS A 102 -23.34 -7.86 -0.13
CA LYS A 102 -24.55 -8.67 -0.08
C LYS A 102 -25.54 -8.03 0.88
N ASP A 103 -26.77 -7.79 0.42
CA ASP A 103 -27.83 -7.17 1.21
C ASP A 103 -27.40 -5.83 1.86
N GLY A 104 -26.62 -5.03 1.11
CA GLY A 104 -26.10 -3.73 1.55
C GLY A 104 -24.93 -3.80 2.54
N LYS A 105 -24.43 -4.98 2.89
CA LYS A 105 -23.29 -5.19 3.79
C LYS A 105 -22.12 -5.79 3.04
N PHE A 106 -20.90 -5.56 3.51
CA PHE A 106 -19.72 -6.18 2.91
C PHE A 106 -19.82 -7.71 2.85
N ALA A 107 -19.50 -8.27 1.69
CA ALA A 107 -19.31 -9.69 1.50
C ALA A 107 -17.88 -10.06 1.91
N TYR A 108 -17.72 -11.27 2.46
CA TYR A 108 -16.43 -11.76 2.92
C TYR A 108 -16.16 -13.14 2.32
N THR A 109 -14.96 -13.32 1.79
CA THR A 109 -14.44 -14.63 1.41
C THR A 109 -13.45 -15.16 2.46
N ARG A 110 -13.00 -16.39 2.26
CA ARG A 110 -12.04 -17.09 3.12
C ARG A 110 -11.02 -17.84 2.27
N GLU A 111 -9.75 -17.62 2.56
CA GLU A 111 -8.63 -18.33 1.94
C GLU A 111 -7.86 -19.17 2.97
N GLY A 112 -6.70 -19.70 2.55
CA GLY A 112 -5.86 -20.55 3.37
C GLY A 112 -5.51 -19.93 4.73
N ALA A 113 -5.30 -20.80 5.72
CA ALA A 113 -4.96 -20.46 7.11
C ALA A 113 -6.01 -19.66 7.91
N HIS A 114 -7.05 -19.09 7.29
CA HIS A 114 -8.12 -18.41 8.01
C HIS A 114 -9.14 -19.39 8.58
N SER A 115 -9.42 -19.28 9.88
CA SER A 115 -10.47 -20.02 10.57
C SER A 115 -11.88 -19.56 10.19
N ARG A 116 -12.04 -18.30 9.73
CA ARG A 116 -13.34 -17.73 9.31
C ARG A 116 -13.23 -16.77 8.12
N PRO A 117 -14.34 -16.50 7.39
CA PRO A 117 -14.36 -15.50 6.32
C PRO A 117 -14.15 -14.09 6.86
N ARG A 118 -13.13 -13.41 6.36
CA ARG A 118 -12.74 -12.03 6.73
C ARG A 118 -12.00 -11.26 5.64
N ILE A 119 -12.00 -11.77 4.42
CA ILE A 119 -11.31 -11.17 3.27
C ILE A 119 -12.35 -10.39 2.46
N LEU A 120 -12.16 -9.09 2.32
CA LEU A 120 -12.93 -8.24 1.40
C LEU A 120 -12.33 -8.35 0.01
N PHE A 121 -13.18 -8.33 -1.01
CA PHE A 121 -12.77 -8.53 -2.40
C PHE A 121 -13.61 -7.69 -3.35
N HIS A 122 -13.12 -7.54 -4.58
CA HIS A 122 -13.82 -6.96 -5.72
C HIS A 122 -13.64 -7.91 -6.90
N GLU A 123 -14.67 -8.69 -7.20
CA GLU A 123 -14.58 -9.80 -8.16
C GLU A 123 -13.28 -10.62 -7.95
N ASP A 124 -12.56 -10.95 -9.03
CA ASP A 124 -11.24 -11.58 -8.99
C ASP A 124 -10.10 -10.58 -9.31
N VAL A 125 -10.33 -9.28 -9.10
CA VAL A 125 -9.40 -8.19 -9.49
C VAL A 125 -9.20 -7.14 -8.39
N THR A 126 -9.31 -7.53 -7.12
CA THR A 126 -9.26 -6.61 -5.96
C THR A 126 -8.03 -5.69 -5.95
N GLY A 127 -6.87 -6.21 -6.36
CA GLY A 127 -5.63 -5.43 -6.44
C GLY A 127 -5.69 -4.29 -7.43
N LYS A 128 -6.25 -4.55 -8.62
CA LYS A 128 -6.49 -3.51 -9.64
C LYS A 128 -7.48 -2.47 -9.14
N GLU A 129 -8.57 -2.89 -8.51
CA GLU A 129 -9.57 -1.97 -7.96
C GLU A 129 -8.94 -1.05 -6.90
N ILE A 130 -8.27 -1.60 -5.89
CA ILE A 130 -7.61 -0.80 -4.85
C ILE A 130 -6.56 0.13 -5.45
N THR A 131 -5.62 -0.42 -6.22
CA THR A 131 -4.43 0.33 -6.66
C THR A 131 -4.79 1.41 -7.67
N SER A 132 -5.74 1.17 -8.58
CA SER A 132 -6.18 2.16 -9.55
C SER A 132 -6.90 3.35 -8.91
N LYS A 133 -7.74 3.12 -7.89
CA LYS A 133 -8.42 4.19 -7.16
C LYS A 133 -7.44 5.04 -6.37
N LEU A 134 -6.50 4.41 -5.66
CA LEU A 134 -5.45 5.13 -4.94
C LEU A 134 -4.59 5.96 -5.90
N LEU A 135 -4.17 5.38 -7.03
CA LEU A 135 -3.40 6.09 -8.05
C LEU A 135 -4.16 7.30 -8.59
N ALA A 136 -5.47 7.15 -8.84
CA ALA A 136 -6.32 8.24 -9.29
C ALA A 136 -6.43 9.37 -8.26
N GLN A 137 -6.36 9.07 -6.95
CA GLN A 137 -6.31 10.10 -5.92
C GLN A 137 -4.94 10.76 -5.84
N VAL A 138 -3.85 9.99 -5.89
CA VAL A 138 -2.47 10.52 -5.86
C VAL A 138 -2.22 11.48 -7.03
N LYS A 139 -2.73 11.17 -8.22
CA LYS A 139 -2.61 12.04 -9.41
C LYS A 139 -3.30 13.41 -9.26
N LYS A 140 -4.15 13.60 -8.24
CA LYS A 140 -4.80 14.90 -7.94
C LYS A 140 -4.02 15.74 -6.95
N LEU A 141 -3.01 15.18 -6.29
CA LEU A 141 -2.22 15.88 -5.29
C LEU A 141 -1.21 16.81 -5.99
N GLU A 142 -1.25 18.10 -5.64
CA GLU A 142 -0.34 19.10 -6.22
C GLU A 142 1.09 18.99 -5.66
N ASN A 143 1.23 18.44 -4.46
CA ASN A 143 2.51 18.27 -3.76
C ASN A 143 3.25 16.97 -4.14
N VAL A 144 2.68 16.13 -5.02
CA VAL A 144 3.30 14.87 -5.47
C VAL A 144 3.76 14.94 -6.92
N LYS A 145 5.06 14.76 -7.16
CA LYS A 145 5.65 14.62 -8.51
C LYS A 145 5.98 13.16 -8.77
N ILE A 146 5.40 12.61 -9.83
CA ILE A 146 5.56 11.20 -10.21
C ILE A 146 6.56 11.09 -11.37
N TYR A 147 7.55 10.20 -11.24
CA TYR A 147 8.51 9.86 -12.29
C TYR A 147 8.40 8.37 -12.64
N GLU A 148 7.75 8.09 -13.78
CA GLU A 148 7.73 6.76 -14.39
C GLU A 148 9.09 6.40 -14.99
N TYR A 149 9.29 5.10 -15.24
CA TYR A 149 10.51 4.55 -15.84
C TYR A 149 11.82 5.02 -15.20
N THR A 150 11.76 5.32 -13.90
CA THR A 150 12.86 5.86 -13.10
C THR A 150 13.17 4.89 -11.98
N LYS A 151 14.28 4.16 -12.11
CA LYS A 151 14.68 3.13 -11.14
C LYS A 151 15.66 3.71 -10.13
N MET A 152 15.46 3.38 -8.85
CA MET A 152 16.47 3.63 -7.82
C MET A 152 17.68 2.72 -8.07
N THR A 153 18.89 3.27 -7.99
CA THR A 153 20.15 2.53 -8.14
C THR A 153 20.95 2.47 -6.86
N ASP A 154 20.82 3.45 -5.98
CA ASP A 154 21.55 3.48 -4.71
C ASP A 154 20.86 4.40 -3.68
N VAL A 155 21.24 4.27 -2.41
CA VAL A 155 20.90 5.21 -1.33
C VAL A 155 22.07 6.15 -1.05
N ILE A 156 21.77 7.41 -0.74
CA ILE A 156 22.79 8.39 -0.37
C ILE A 156 22.86 8.43 1.16
N ILE A 157 23.99 8.02 1.72
CA ILE A 157 24.21 7.95 3.16
C ILE A 157 25.21 9.04 3.59
N GLU A 158 24.80 9.87 4.53
CA GLU A 158 25.68 10.84 5.21
C GLU A 158 25.59 10.62 6.72
N ASN A 159 26.75 10.49 7.38
CA ASN A 159 26.83 10.29 8.83
C ASN A 159 25.93 9.16 9.37
N GLY A 160 25.82 8.07 8.61
CA GLY A 160 25.00 6.90 8.95
C GLY A 160 23.49 7.09 8.76
N LYS A 161 23.06 8.18 8.11
CA LYS A 161 21.65 8.45 7.79
C LYS A 161 21.42 8.45 6.29
N CYS A 162 20.30 7.88 5.85
CA CYS A 162 19.83 8.06 4.49
C CYS A 162 19.34 9.50 4.32
N VAL A 163 19.94 10.23 3.39
CA VAL A 163 19.62 11.64 3.09
C VAL A 163 19.08 11.84 1.69
N GLY A 164 18.94 10.77 0.91
CA GLY A 164 18.45 10.81 -0.47
C GLY A 164 18.69 9.50 -1.19
N ILE A 165 18.42 9.51 -2.50
CA ILE A 165 18.64 8.35 -3.37
C ILE A 165 19.32 8.75 -4.69
N LYS A 166 19.97 7.77 -5.31
CA LYS A 166 20.33 7.83 -6.73
C LYS A 166 19.28 7.10 -7.55
N ALA A 167 18.87 7.70 -8.65
CA ALA A 167 17.93 7.12 -9.59
C ALA A 167 18.37 7.34 -11.04
N GLU A 168 17.90 6.52 -11.97
CA GLU A 168 18.17 6.71 -13.40
C GLU A 168 16.96 6.41 -14.28
N ASN A 169 16.85 7.17 -15.37
CA ASN A 169 15.92 6.93 -16.48
C ASN A 169 16.60 7.27 -17.82
N GLU A 170 15.85 7.27 -18.91
CA GLU A 170 16.37 7.58 -20.26
C GLU A 170 17.01 8.98 -20.39
N ASN A 171 16.61 9.93 -19.54
CA ASN A 171 17.12 11.30 -19.54
C ASN A 171 18.39 11.45 -18.68
N GLY A 172 18.83 10.38 -18.01
CA GLY A 172 20.08 10.31 -17.25
C GLY A 172 19.88 9.97 -15.77
N THR A 173 20.86 10.36 -14.97
CA THR A 173 20.93 10.05 -13.52
C THR A 173 20.49 11.24 -12.66
N TYR A 174 19.80 10.94 -11.58
CA TYR A 174 19.30 11.88 -10.59
C TYR A 174 19.87 11.56 -9.22
N GLU A 175 20.19 12.61 -8.48
CA GLU A 175 20.26 12.58 -7.02
C GLU A 175 19.00 13.29 -6.52
N ILE A 176 18.19 12.59 -5.74
CA ILE A 176 16.93 13.07 -5.17
C ILE A 176 17.12 13.18 -3.66
#